data_AF-A0A7X8LLI7-F1
#
_entry.id   AF-A0A7X8LLI7-F1
#
_cell.length_a   1.000
_cell.length_b   1.000
_cell.length_c   1.000
_cell.angle_alpha   90.00
_cell.angle_beta   90.00
_cell.angle_gamma   90.00
#
_symmetry.space_group_name_H-M   'P 1'
#
loop_
_entity.id
_entity.type
_entity.pdbx_description
1 polymer ?
#
loop_
_entity_poly.entity_id
_entity_poly.type
_entity_poly.pdbx_seq_one_letter_code
_entity_poly.pdbx_strand_id
1 'polypeptide(L)'
;MLFLIGIDKMNTEEQRQLLAQLQSFDSLLVIKEGAMDSALKAKHWIAAKSAGLAEKAGRKVWQERLQELDRKSDWEVIDLQEIVENKMKELQMLKDYEVRAYLKEDIARLVGLPRNTSPEDISRAYLAHMAGQFKIPNWESMDPGKLERKLYERCLEEQIDMIKNRLRKLNSDEEQEIKEILQKQIEALSHNEYETMRQVTGLDDLTGTAVLNLFKTSSALAIAQILISSSGFGAYLFLTTMIKAISLLLGITFSFGLYTGATAVMAFVLSPMFLGMFLIGGGGILWWQTRSKLNDYLIKAVFMAGKAKMGIDS
;
A
#
# COMPACT_ATOMS: atom_id res chain seq x y z
N MET A 1 -11.35 -6.69 -19.56
CA MET A 1 -11.82 -6.13 -18.27
C MET A 1 -11.30 -4.73 -18.11
N LEU A 2 -11.96 -3.90 -17.31
CA LEU A 2 -11.71 -2.47 -17.26
C LEU A 2 -10.35 -2.12 -16.62
N PHE A 3 -9.85 -2.89 -15.66
CA PHE A 3 -8.62 -2.51 -14.95
C PHE A 3 -7.38 -2.47 -15.85
N LEU A 4 -7.17 -3.46 -16.74
CA LEU A 4 -6.03 -3.44 -17.67
C LEU A 4 -6.16 -2.32 -18.70
N ILE A 5 -7.38 -2.03 -19.17
CA ILE A 5 -7.65 -0.86 -20.01
C ILE A 5 -7.28 0.43 -19.25
N GLY A 6 -7.57 0.47 -17.95
CA GLY A 6 -7.14 1.55 -17.06
C GLY A 6 -5.63 1.68 -16.98
N ILE A 7 -4.89 0.57 -16.85
CA ILE A 7 -3.42 0.58 -16.88
C ILE A 7 -2.90 1.13 -18.22
N ASP A 8 -3.51 0.73 -19.34
CA ASP A 8 -3.11 1.22 -20.67
C ASP A 8 -3.41 2.71 -20.87
N LYS A 9 -4.45 3.24 -20.20
CA LYS A 9 -4.79 4.67 -20.17
C LYS A 9 -3.91 5.50 -19.25
N MET A 10 -3.09 4.88 -18.40
CA MET A 10 -2.17 5.62 -17.55
C MET A 10 -1.14 6.36 -18.41
N ASN A 11 -0.80 7.58 -18.01
CA ASN A 11 0.31 8.29 -18.61
C ASN A 11 1.64 7.62 -18.22
N THR A 12 2.73 7.97 -18.90
CA THR A 12 4.02 7.32 -18.67
C THR A 12 4.50 7.44 -17.22
N GLU A 13 4.24 8.56 -16.55
CA GLU A 13 4.65 8.76 -15.17
C GLU A 13 3.87 7.88 -14.19
N GLU A 14 2.55 7.79 -14.38
CA GLU A 14 1.68 6.86 -13.65
C GLU A 14 2.11 5.40 -13.84
N GLN A 15 2.50 5.01 -15.07
CA GLN A 15 3.02 3.67 -15.36
C GLN A 15 4.38 3.42 -14.71
N ARG A 16 5.29 4.39 -14.71
CA ARG A 16 6.58 4.31 -14.01
C ARG A 16 6.37 4.15 -12.51
N GLN A 17 5.43 4.88 -11.92
CA GLN A 17 5.13 4.80 -10.49
C GLN A 17 4.59 3.43 -10.11
N LEU A 18 3.62 2.91 -10.86
CA LEU A 18 3.11 1.56 -10.61
C LEU A 18 4.24 0.53 -10.74
N LEU A 19 5.08 0.64 -11.78
CA LEU A 19 6.23 -0.24 -11.97
C LEU A 19 7.26 -0.12 -10.83
N ALA A 20 7.56 1.09 -10.37
CA ALA A 20 8.46 1.34 -9.25
C ALA A 20 7.94 0.67 -7.98
N GLN A 21 6.65 0.79 -7.68
CA GLN A 21 6.05 0.10 -6.55
C GLN A 21 6.20 -1.42 -6.67
N LEU A 22 5.87 -2.00 -7.83
CA LEU A 22 6.01 -3.44 -8.07
C LEU A 22 7.44 -3.93 -7.84
N GLN A 23 8.43 -3.20 -8.36
CA GLN A 23 9.85 -3.58 -8.28
C GLN A 23 10.52 -3.20 -6.95
N SER A 24 9.93 -2.29 -6.19
CA SER A 24 10.38 -1.95 -4.83
C SER A 24 10.23 -3.14 -3.90
N PHE A 25 9.19 -3.95 -4.09
CA PHE A 25 8.95 -5.14 -3.27
C PHE A 25 9.94 -6.28 -3.52
N ASP A 26 10.35 -6.49 -4.79
CA ASP A 26 11.43 -7.43 -5.09
C ASP A 26 12.74 -6.97 -4.44
N SER A 27 13.02 -5.67 -4.46
CA SER A 27 14.21 -5.08 -3.81
C SER A 27 14.18 -5.30 -2.29
N LEU A 28 13.03 -5.11 -1.65
CA LEU A 28 12.81 -5.41 -0.23
C LEU A 28 13.04 -6.90 0.09
N LEU A 29 12.53 -7.80 -0.74
CA LEU A 29 12.73 -9.24 -0.57
C LEU A 29 14.20 -9.65 -0.70
N VAL A 30 14.93 -9.09 -1.67
CA VAL A 30 16.37 -9.37 -1.87
C VAL A 30 17.22 -8.87 -0.69
N ILE A 31 16.93 -7.67 -0.17
CA ILE A 31 17.60 -7.13 1.03
C ILE A 31 17.42 -8.08 2.22
N LYS A 32 16.22 -8.67 2.37
CA LYS A 32 15.93 -9.67 3.41
C LYS A 32 16.73 -10.94 3.25
N GLU A 33 16.77 -11.49 2.04
CA GLU A 33 17.47 -12.74 1.76
C GLU A 33 18.96 -12.57 2.08
N GLY A 34 19.56 -11.43 1.70
CA GLY A 34 20.95 -11.09 2.08
C GLY A 34 21.16 -10.98 3.60
N ALA A 35 20.21 -10.38 4.33
CA ALA A 35 20.27 -10.25 5.79
C ALA A 35 20.07 -11.59 6.53
N MET A 36 19.10 -12.41 6.09
CA MET A 36 18.83 -13.74 6.66
C MET A 36 19.98 -14.71 6.37
N ASP A 37 20.57 -14.66 5.18
CA ASP A 37 21.69 -15.52 4.80
C ASP A 37 22.96 -15.16 5.58
N SER A 38 23.16 -13.87 5.88
CA SER A 38 24.21 -13.38 6.79
C SER A 38 24.00 -13.83 8.24
N ALA A 39 22.75 -13.79 8.73
CA ALA A 39 22.41 -14.27 10.07
C ALA A 39 22.55 -15.80 10.21
N LEU A 40 22.18 -16.56 9.17
CA LEU A 40 22.37 -18.01 9.11
C LEU A 40 23.86 -18.38 9.04
N LYS A 41 24.66 -17.66 8.24
CA LYS A 41 26.13 -17.83 8.21
C LYS A 41 26.77 -17.55 9.58
N ALA A 42 26.31 -16.53 10.30
CA ALA A 42 26.77 -16.25 11.66
C ALA A 42 26.41 -17.40 12.63
N LYS A 43 25.20 -17.95 12.54
CA LYS A 43 24.75 -19.10 13.34
C LYS A 43 25.59 -20.35 13.05
N HIS A 44 25.90 -20.62 11.78
CA HIS A 44 26.75 -21.74 11.38
C HIS A 44 28.22 -21.58 11.77
N TRP A 45 28.78 -20.36 11.68
CA TRP A 45 30.15 -20.08 12.12
C TRP A 45 30.32 -20.27 13.63
N ILE A 46 29.30 -19.90 14.42
CA ILE A 46 29.28 -20.13 15.88
C ILE A 46 29.15 -21.62 16.17
N ALA A 47 28.26 -22.35 15.49
CA ALA A 47 28.11 -23.81 15.67
C ALA A 47 29.40 -24.58 15.32
N ALA A 48 30.13 -24.14 14.29
CA ALA A 48 31.41 -24.71 13.89
C ALA A 48 32.55 -24.36 14.86
N LYS A 49 32.46 -23.23 15.58
CA LYS A 49 33.46 -22.81 16.59
C LYS A 49 33.09 -23.18 18.04
N SER A 50 31.85 -23.57 18.32
CA SER A 50 31.36 -23.91 19.67
C SER A 50 31.71 -25.33 20.12
N ALA A 51 32.32 -26.16 19.27
CA ALA A 51 32.83 -27.47 19.69
C ALA A 51 34.09 -27.39 20.58
N GLY A 52 34.75 -26.23 20.65
CA GLY A 52 36.06 -26.10 21.32
C GLY A 52 36.14 -25.22 22.57
N LEU A 53 35.18 -24.34 22.84
CA LEU A 53 35.34 -23.33 23.90
C LEU A 53 34.00 -22.94 24.53
N ALA A 54 33.49 -23.80 25.41
CA ALA A 54 32.42 -23.45 26.32
C ALA A 54 32.93 -23.61 27.75
N GLU A 55 33.15 -22.50 28.48
CA GLU A 55 32.77 -22.53 29.90
C GLU A 55 32.55 -21.18 30.59
N LYS A 56 33.22 -20.06 30.25
CA LYS A 56 33.10 -18.86 31.12
C LYS A 56 32.94 -17.49 30.48
N ALA A 57 33.14 -17.32 29.18
CA ALA A 57 33.06 -15.99 28.55
C ALA A 57 31.68 -15.65 27.92
N GLY A 58 30.78 -16.63 27.84
CA GLY A 58 29.62 -16.59 26.93
C GLY A 58 28.40 -15.77 27.34
N ARG A 59 28.34 -15.15 28.52
CA ARG A 59 27.15 -14.35 28.93
C ARG A 59 27.30 -12.84 28.78
N LYS A 60 28.48 -12.27 29.07
CA LYS A 60 28.73 -10.83 28.93
C LYS A 60 28.85 -10.39 27.46
N VAL A 61 29.59 -11.15 26.65
CA VAL A 61 29.71 -10.87 25.21
C VAL A 61 28.36 -11.04 24.49
N TRP A 62 27.52 -11.97 24.97
CA TRP A 62 26.15 -12.13 24.48
C TRP A 62 25.25 -10.96 24.86
N GLN A 63 25.38 -10.38 26.06
CA GLN A 63 24.58 -9.21 26.48
C GLN A 63 25.02 -7.92 25.77
N GLU A 64 26.33 -7.69 25.63
CA GLU A 64 26.85 -6.54 24.88
C GLU A 64 26.53 -6.64 23.38
N ARG A 65 26.62 -7.85 22.79
CA ARG A 65 26.23 -8.05 21.38
C ARG A 65 24.73 -8.14 21.17
N LEU A 66 23.94 -8.53 22.16
CA LEU A 66 22.47 -8.41 22.10
C LEU A 66 22.05 -6.95 22.21
N GLN A 67 22.71 -6.12 23.02
CA GLN A 67 22.49 -4.68 23.03
C GLN A 67 22.98 -4.01 21.74
N GLU A 68 24.07 -4.50 21.15
CA GLU A 68 24.56 -4.03 19.85
C GLU A 68 23.71 -4.56 18.67
N LEU A 69 23.07 -5.72 18.84
CA LEU A 69 22.05 -6.25 17.94
C LEU A 69 20.70 -5.59 18.17
N ASP A 70 20.32 -5.15 19.36
CA ASP A 70 19.12 -4.35 19.64
C ASP A 70 19.30 -2.93 19.08
N ARG A 71 20.51 -2.36 19.23
CA ARG A 71 20.93 -1.11 18.58
C ARG A 71 21.16 -1.26 17.07
N LYS A 72 21.26 -2.50 16.56
CA LYS A 72 21.14 -2.83 15.13
C LYS A 72 19.79 -3.46 14.77
N SER A 73 18.89 -3.55 15.75
CA SER A 73 17.45 -3.83 15.62
C SER A 73 16.67 -2.53 15.69
N ASP A 74 17.36 -1.40 15.74
CA ASP A 74 17.16 -0.32 14.78
C ASP A 74 17.39 -0.91 13.38
N TRP A 75 16.46 -1.77 12.95
CA TRP A 75 16.12 -1.93 11.56
C TRP A 75 15.73 -0.52 11.15
N GLU A 76 16.71 0.25 10.66
CA GLU A 76 16.49 1.58 10.08
C GLU A 76 15.16 1.50 9.36
N VAL A 77 14.23 2.33 9.81
CA VAL A 77 12.94 2.59 9.20
C VAL A 77 13.15 2.42 7.71
N ILE A 78 12.74 1.28 7.17
CA ILE A 78 12.87 1.03 5.73
C ILE A 78 12.07 2.17 5.14
N ASP A 79 12.77 3.17 4.62
CA ASP A 79 12.11 4.32 4.07
C ASP A 79 11.57 3.85 2.72
N LEU A 80 10.36 3.30 2.77
CA LEU A 80 9.64 2.83 1.60
C LEU A 80 9.52 3.95 0.59
N GLN A 81 9.48 5.21 1.05
CA GLN A 81 9.53 6.35 0.17
C GLN A 81 10.88 6.41 -0.54
N GLU A 82 12.01 6.31 0.17
CA GLU A 82 13.34 6.29 -0.45
C GLU A 82 13.51 5.15 -1.46
N ILE A 83 13.03 3.93 -1.15
CA ILE A 83 13.12 2.79 -2.07
C ILE A 83 12.32 3.04 -3.35
N VAL A 84 11.08 3.53 -3.19
CA VAL A 84 10.21 3.85 -4.32
C VAL A 84 10.81 5.00 -5.13
N GLU A 85 11.35 6.04 -4.48
CA GLU A 85 12.01 7.17 -5.14
C GLU A 85 13.26 6.75 -5.91
N ASN A 86 14.08 5.87 -5.33
CA ASN A 86 15.28 5.35 -6.00
C ASN A 86 14.90 4.49 -7.21
N LYS A 87 13.84 3.67 -7.10
CA LYS A 87 13.30 2.95 -8.25
C LYS A 87 12.72 3.88 -9.30
N MET A 88 12.04 4.95 -8.90
CA MET A 88 11.57 5.98 -9.84
C MET A 88 12.72 6.62 -10.62
N LYS A 89 13.83 6.95 -9.96
CA LYS A 89 15.04 7.50 -10.63
C LYS A 89 15.64 6.50 -11.63
N GLU A 90 15.70 5.21 -11.28
CA GLU A 90 16.16 4.16 -12.21
C GLU A 90 15.26 4.08 -13.45
N LEU A 91 13.93 4.11 -13.26
CA LEU A 91 12.94 3.98 -14.33
C LEU A 91 12.82 5.23 -15.22
N GLN A 92 13.27 6.40 -14.75
CA GLN A 92 13.35 7.61 -15.58
C GLN A 92 14.33 7.46 -16.76
N MET A 93 15.32 6.57 -16.62
CA MET A 93 16.29 6.29 -17.69
C MET A 93 15.71 5.42 -18.81
N LEU A 94 14.54 4.82 -18.60
CA LEU A 94 13.86 3.95 -19.56
C LEU A 94 12.97 4.76 -20.50
N LYS A 95 12.94 4.31 -21.76
CA LYS A 95 11.99 4.82 -22.75
C LYS A 95 10.59 4.34 -22.43
N ASP A 96 9.59 5.12 -22.85
CA ASP A 96 8.18 4.86 -22.57
C ASP A 96 7.70 3.46 -23.00
N TYR A 97 8.20 2.92 -24.12
CA TYR A 97 7.84 1.57 -24.55
C TYR A 97 8.46 0.49 -23.67
N GLU A 98 9.61 0.75 -23.05
CA GLU A 98 10.31 -0.16 -22.15
C GLU A 98 9.56 -0.24 -20.82
N VAL A 99 9.12 0.90 -20.28
CA VAL A 99 8.25 0.97 -19.09
C VAL A 99 6.98 0.16 -19.32
N ARG A 100 6.30 0.34 -20.46
CA ARG A 100 5.10 -0.44 -20.80
C ARG A 100 5.38 -1.95 -20.91
N ALA A 101 6.50 -2.33 -21.53
CA ALA A 101 6.87 -3.72 -21.69
C ALA A 101 7.15 -4.39 -20.33
N TYR A 102 7.93 -3.73 -19.46
CA TYR A 102 8.22 -4.23 -18.11
C TYR A 102 6.98 -4.28 -17.24
N LEU A 103 6.12 -3.26 -17.29
CA LEU A 103 4.86 -3.24 -16.55
C LEU A 103 3.94 -4.40 -16.98
N LYS A 104 3.77 -4.63 -18.28
CA LYS A 104 2.98 -5.76 -18.78
C LYS A 104 3.55 -7.10 -18.31
N GLU A 105 4.87 -7.24 -18.38
CA GLU A 105 5.55 -8.44 -17.91
C GLU A 105 5.34 -8.68 -16.41
N ASP A 106 5.55 -7.66 -15.58
CA ASP A 106 5.45 -7.80 -14.12
C ASP A 106 4.00 -8.10 -13.73
N ILE A 107 3.01 -7.45 -14.38
CA ILE A 107 1.58 -7.76 -14.22
C ILE A 107 1.28 -9.24 -14.56
N ALA A 108 1.78 -9.76 -15.68
CA ALA A 108 1.57 -11.17 -16.03
C ALA A 108 2.21 -12.12 -15.00
N ARG A 109 3.44 -11.78 -14.54
CA ARG A 109 4.19 -12.57 -13.56
C ARG A 109 3.48 -12.66 -12.22
N LEU A 110 2.79 -11.61 -11.79
CA LEU A 110 2.04 -11.59 -10.52
C LEU A 110 0.99 -12.71 -10.47
N VAL A 111 0.38 -13.09 -11.59
CA VAL A 111 -0.58 -14.21 -11.65
C VAL A 111 0.02 -15.51 -12.21
N GLY A 112 1.35 -15.61 -12.24
CA GLY A 112 2.06 -16.81 -12.67
C GLY A 112 2.00 -17.08 -14.17
N LEU A 113 1.72 -16.07 -14.98
CA LEU A 113 1.58 -16.20 -16.44
C LEU A 113 2.83 -15.68 -17.18
N PRO A 114 3.15 -16.25 -18.36
CA PRO A 114 4.30 -15.82 -19.14
C PRO A 114 4.11 -14.44 -19.78
N ARG A 115 5.22 -13.80 -20.16
CA ARG A 115 5.26 -12.42 -20.71
C ARG A 115 4.39 -12.20 -21.96
N ASN A 116 4.19 -13.24 -22.76
CA ASN A 116 3.45 -13.20 -24.02
C ASN A 116 1.96 -13.51 -23.86
N THR A 117 1.45 -13.61 -22.63
CA THR A 117 0.05 -13.90 -22.37
C THR A 117 -0.87 -12.76 -22.85
N SER A 118 -2.06 -13.14 -23.31
CA SER A 118 -3.09 -12.17 -23.73
C SER A 118 -3.56 -11.32 -22.54
N PRO A 119 -3.93 -10.05 -22.75
CA PRO A 119 -4.57 -9.24 -21.71
C PRO A 119 -5.81 -9.91 -21.12
N GLU A 120 -6.60 -10.61 -21.93
CA GLU A 120 -7.81 -11.31 -21.50
C GLU A 120 -7.51 -12.42 -20.49
N ASP A 121 -6.50 -13.24 -20.74
CA ASP A 121 -6.12 -14.34 -19.85
C ASP A 121 -5.48 -13.83 -18.57
N ILE A 122 -4.61 -12.80 -18.66
CA ILE A 122 -4.08 -12.10 -17.48
C ILE A 122 -5.24 -11.61 -16.62
N SER A 123 -6.21 -10.93 -17.25
CA SER A 123 -7.34 -10.36 -16.55
C SER A 123 -8.21 -11.42 -15.86
N ARG A 124 -8.48 -12.53 -16.55
CA ARG A 124 -9.22 -13.66 -15.97
C ARG A 124 -8.50 -14.25 -14.76
N ALA A 125 -7.18 -14.42 -14.84
CA ALA A 125 -6.39 -14.95 -13.73
C ALA A 125 -6.40 -14.00 -12.52
N TYR A 126 -6.31 -12.68 -12.73
CA TYR A 126 -6.47 -11.68 -11.67
C TYR A 126 -7.83 -11.80 -10.97
N LEU A 127 -8.92 -11.82 -11.74
CA LEU A 127 -10.27 -11.89 -11.18
C LEU A 127 -10.50 -13.21 -10.43
N ALA A 128 -10.05 -14.34 -10.98
CA ALA A 128 -10.14 -15.65 -10.34
C ALA A 128 -9.36 -15.68 -9.01
N HIS A 129 -8.12 -15.18 -9.01
CA HIS A 129 -7.26 -15.11 -7.83
C HIS A 129 -7.92 -14.30 -6.71
N MET A 130 -8.35 -13.08 -7.01
CA MET A 130 -8.97 -12.22 -6.00
C MET A 130 -10.34 -12.73 -5.55
N ALA A 131 -11.14 -13.31 -6.46
CA ALA A 131 -12.43 -13.88 -6.10
C ALA A 131 -12.28 -15.05 -5.12
N GLY A 132 -11.26 -15.90 -5.33
CA GLY A 132 -10.88 -16.95 -4.38
C GLY A 132 -10.46 -16.37 -3.03
N GLN A 133 -9.61 -15.33 -3.03
CA GLN A 133 -9.12 -14.68 -1.82
C GLN A 133 -10.24 -14.05 -0.99
N PHE A 134 -11.15 -13.31 -1.63
CA PHE A 134 -12.31 -12.70 -0.98
C PHE A 134 -13.48 -13.67 -0.77
N LYS A 135 -13.32 -14.95 -1.15
CA LYS A 135 -14.35 -16.00 -1.06
C LYS A 135 -15.68 -15.56 -1.68
N ILE A 136 -15.63 -14.94 -2.86
CA ILE A 136 -16.85 -14.48 -3.55
C ILE A 136 -17.61 -15.71 -4.06
N PRO A 137 -18.86 -15.94 -3.62
CA PRO A 137 -19.64 -17.08 -4.08
C PRO A 137 -20.05 -16.90 -5.54
N ASN A 138 -20.09 -18.02 -6.28
CA ASN A 138 -20.56 -18.11 -7.67
C ASN A 138 -19.89 -17.10 -8.61
N TRP A 139 -18.62 -16.78 -8.37
CA TRP A 139 -17.88 -15.79 -9.15
C TRP A 139 -17.67 -16.24 -10.60
N GLU A 140 -17.53 -17.55 -10.85
CA GLU A 140 -17.34 -18.14 -12.18
C GLU A 140 -18.52 -17.89 -13.12
N SER A 141 -19.74 -17.82 -12.59
CA SER A 141 -20.98 -17.56 -13.33
C SER A 141 -21.41 -16.09 -13.29
N MET A 142 -20.65 -15.22 -12.61
CA MET A 142 -21.00 -13.81 -12.46
C MET A 142 -20.66 -13.05 -13.74
N ASP A 143 -21.51 -12.07 -14.12
CA ASP A 143 -21.15 -11.10 -15.15
C ASP A 143 -19.76 -10.48 -14.83
N PRO A 144 -18.82 -10.46 -15.79
CA PRO A 144 -17.45 -10.02 -15.49
C PRO A 144 -17.35 -8.57 -15.01
N GLY A 145 -18.18 -7.66 -15.53
CA GLY A 145 -18.22 -6.27 -15.09
C GLY A 145 -18.72 -6.13 -13.66
N LYS A 146 -19.74 -6.93 -13.29
CA LYS A 146 -20.26 -7.02 -11.92
C LYS A 146 -19.23 -7.61 -10.95
N LEU A 147 -18.54 -8.67 -11.35
CA LEU A 147 -17.47 -9.27 -10.54
C LEU A 147 -16.35 -8.26 -10.29
N GLU A 148 -15.89 -7.60 -11.34
CA GLU A 148 -14.84 -6.59 -11.27
C GLU A 148 -15.22 -5.41 -10.35
N ARG A 149 -16.46 -4.90 -10.42
CA ARG A 149 -16.95 -3.86 -9.50
C ARG A 149 -16.94 -4.35 -8.05
N LYS A 150 -17.47 -5.55 -7.80
CA LYS A 150 -17.52 -6.14 -6.46
C LYS A 150 -16.13 -6.36 -5.87
N LEU A 151 -15.18 -6.81 -6.69
CA LEU A 151 -13.78 -6.96 -6.26
C LEU A 151 -13.15 -5.61 -5.90
N TYR A 152 -13.44 -4.56 -6.67
CA TYR A 152 -12.94 -3.22 -6.38
C TYR A 152 -13.47 -2.68 -5.04
N GLU A 153 -14.76 -2.84 -4.77
CA GLU A 153 -15.37 -2.53 -3.48
C GLU A 153 -14.69 -3.30 -2.33
N ARG A 154 -14.45 -4.60 -2.50
CA ARG A 154 -13.78 -5.43 -1.47
C ARG A 154 -12.33 -5.03 -1.21
N CYS A 155 -11.58 -4.68 -2.25
CA CYS A 155 -10.21 -4.18 -2.06
C CYS A 155 -10.22 -2.86 -1.29
N LEU A 156 -11.11 -1.93 -1.61
CA LEU A 156 -11.22 -0.66 -0.88
C LEU A 156 -11.66 -0.86 0.58
N GLU A 157 -12.66 -1.72 0.80
CA GLU A 157 -13.14 -2.09 2.13
C GLU A 157 -12.00 -2.63 3.01
N GLU A 158 -11.22 -3.59 2.50
CA GLU A 158 -10.07 -4.17 3.22
C GLU A 158 -9.05 -3.11 3.61
N GLN A 159 -8.73 -2.18 2.70
CA GLN A 159 -7.76 -1.12 2.96
C GLN A 159 -8.27 -0.14 4.02
N ILE A 160 -9.54 0.27 3.95
CA ILE A 160 -10.13 1.14 4.95
C ILE A 160 -10.16 0.44 6.31
N ASP A 161 -10.50 -0.84 6.37
CA ASP A 161 -10.48 -1.62 7.61
C ASP A 161 -9.08 -1.68 8.23
N MET A 162 -8.03 -1.78 7.42
CA MET A 162 -6.65 -1.71 7.92
C MET A 162 -6.36 -0.34 8.57
N ILE A 163 -6.79 0.77 7.96
CA ILE A 163 -6.64 2.11 8.54
C ILE A 163 -7.42 2.19 9.85
N LYS A 164 -8.67 1.77 9.85
CA LYS A 164 -9.54 1.79 11.03
C LYS A 164 -8.97 0.98 12.19
N ASN A 165 -8.42 -0.20 11.91
CA ASN A 165 -7.78 -1.04 12.91
C ASN A 165 -6.52 -0.40 13.51
N ARG A 166 -5.84 0.48 12.77
CA ARG A 166 -4.74 1.31 13.30
C ARG A 166 -5.27 2.43 14.18
N LEU A 167 -6.28 3.16 13.72
CA LEU A 167 -6.91 4.23 14.49
C LEU A 167 -7.52 3.75 15.82
N ARG A 168 -8.06 2.52 15.86
CA ARG A 168 -8.58 1.91 17.10
C ARG A 168 -7.52 1.62 18.17
N LYS A 169 -6.24 1.58 17.80
CA LYS A 169 -5.13 1.29 18.72
C LYS A 169 -4.51 2.55 19.31
N LEU A 170 -4.96 3.73 18.90
CA LEU A 170 -4.45 5.00 19.40
C LEU A 170 -4.89 5.24 20.84
N ASN A 171 -4.00 5.80 21.64
CA ASN A 171 -4.32 6.30 22.96
C ASN A 171 -4.99 7.69 22.87
N SER A 172 -5.42 8.23 24.02
CA SER A 172 -6.16 9.50 24.06
C SER A 172 -5.34 10.70 23.56
N ASP A 173 -4.03 10.73 23.81
CA ASP A 173 -3.14 11.81 23.38
C ASP A 173 -2.90 11.74 21.87
N GLU A 174 -2.63 10.54 21.34
CA GLU A 174 -2.49 10.30 19.89
C GLU A 174 -3.80 10.60 19.13
N GLU A 175 -4.95 10.29 19.72
CA GLU A 175 -6.24 10.63 19.14
C GLU A 175 -6.46 12.15 19.10
N GLN A 176 -6.06 12.87 20.17
CA GLN A 176 -6.14 14.32 20.22
C GLN A 176 -5.20 14.98 19.19
N GLU A 177 -3.99 14.45 19.05
CA GLU A 177 -3.02 14.93 18.06
C GLU A 177 -3.55 14.75 16.62
N ILE A 178 -4.14 13.61 16.28
CA ILE A 178 -4.79 13.44 14.97
C ILE A 178 -5.91 14.46 14.76
N LYS A 179 -6.74 14.73 15.77
CA LYS A 179 -7.82 15.73 15.63
C LYS A 179 -7.26 17.11 15.31
N GLU A 180 -6.19 17.51 15.98
CA GLU A 180 -5.52 18.80 15.75
C GLU A 180 -4.85 18.87 14.38
N ILE A 181 -4.20 17.80 13.94
CA ILE A 181 -3.61 17.74 12.61
C ILE A 181 -4.69 17.81 11.53
N LEU A 182 -5.79 17.04 11.67
CA LEU A 182 -6.93 17.10 10.77
C LEU A 182 -7.55 18.50 10.74
N GLN A 183 -7.72 19.13 11.90
CA GLN A 183 -8.23 20.50 12.00
C GLN A 183 -7.36 21.48 11.21
N LYS A 184 -6.04 21.42 11.39
CA LYS A 184 -5.09 22.25 10.61
C LYS A 184 -5.15 21.98 9.11
N GLN A 185 -5.32 20.73 8.69
CA GLN A 185 -5.46 20.42 7.26
C GLN A 185 -6.76 20.98 6.69
N ILE A 186 -7.87 20.90 7.43
CA ILE A 186 -9.17 21.44 7.01
C ILE A 186 -9.13 22.96 6.93
N GLU A 187 -8.50 23.64 7.90
CA GLU A 187 -8.33 25.11 7.91
C GLU A 187 -7.45 25.62 6.77
N ALA A 188 -6.55 24.78 6.26
CA ALA A 188 -5.68 25.11 5.13
C ALA A 188 -6.38 24.94 3.77
N LEU A 189 -7.58 24.33 3.72
CA LEU A 189 -8.34 24.18 2.47
C LEU A 189 -8.86 25.53 1.99
N SER A 190 -8.82 25.76 0.69
CA SER A 190 -9.59 26.84 0.07
C SER A 190 -11.10 26.62 0.27
N HIS A 191 -11.90 27.68 0.15
CA HIS A 191 -13.34 27.58 0.29
C HIS A 191 -13.98 26.54 -0.63
N ASN A 192 -13.49 26.42 -1.87
CA ASN A 192 -13.98 25.43 -2.82
C ASN A 192 -13.61 23.99 -2.40
N GLU A 193 -12.39 23.77 -1.93
CA GLU A 193 -11.93 22.47 -1.44
C GLU A 193 -12.71 22.05 -0.19
N TYR A 194 -12.97 22.99 0.72
CA TYR A 194 -13.80 22.78 1.90
C TYR A 194 -15.21 22.33 1.50
N GLU A 195 -15.93 23.07 0.64
CA GLU A 195 -17.29 22.70 0.24
C GLU A 195 -17.31 21.38 -0.54
N THR A 196 -16.30 21.10 -1.36
CA THR A 196 -16.20 19.82 -2.09
C THR A 196 -16.05 18.65 -1.11
N MET A 197 -15.13 18.75 -0.14
CA MET A 197 -14.94 17.71 0.87
C MET A 197 -16.17 17.55 1.77
N ARG A 198 -16.87 18.66 2.08
CA ARG A 198 -18.10 18.67 2.88
C ARG A 198 -19.21 17.90 2.18
N GLN A 199 -19.45 18.18 0.89
CA GLN A 199 -20.45 17.49 0.08
C GLN A 199 -20.17 15.98 -0.03
N VAL A 200 -18.90 15.59 -0.21
CA VAL A 200 -18.53 14.18 -0.32
C VAL A 200 -18.67 13.43 1.00
N THR A 201 -18.30 14.07 2.11
CA THR A 201 -18.39 13.45 3.44
C THR A 201 -19.80 13.47 4.03
N GLY A 202 -20.68 14.34 3.52
CA GLY A 202 -22.04 14.54 4.04
C GLY A 202 -22.07 15.18 5.44
N LEU A 203 -20.99 15.84 5.85
CA LEU A 203 -20.89 16.49 7.16
C LEU A 203 -21.43 17.91 7.09
N ASP A 204 -22.21 18.32 8.09
CA ASP A 204 -22.74 19.69 8.16
C ASP A 204 -21.63 20.71 8.36
N ASP A 205 -20.64 20.40 9.21
CA ASP A 205 -19.42 21.19 9.42
C ASP A 205 -18.18 20.28 9.34
N LEU A 206 -17.17 20.68 8.57
CA LEU A 206 -15.90 19.97 8.53
C LEU A 206 -15.02 20.46 9.69
N THR A 207 -14.86 19.58 10.67
CA THR A 207 -13.89 19.75 11.77
C THR A 207 -13.03 18.51 11.88
N GLY A 208 -11.84 18.62 12.47
CA GLY A 208 -10.96 17.47 12.69
C GLY A 208 -11.66 16.35 13.48
N THR A 209 -12.49 16.73 14.46
CA THR A 209 -13.33 15.80 15.23
C THR A 209 -14.39 15.14 14.37
N ALA A 210 -15.13 15.88 13.56
CA ALA A 210 -16.19 15.33 12.71
C ALA A 210 -15.63 14.34 11.67
N VAL A 211 -14.52 14.70 11.02
CA VAL A 211 -13.84 13.86 10.03
C VAL A 211 -13.29 12.58 10.66
N LEU A 212 -12.62 12.68 11.82
CA LEU A 212 -12.12 11.49 12.52
C LEU A 212 -13.28 10.58 12.98
N ASN A 213 -14.34 11.18 13.52
CA ASN A 213 -15.52 10.42 13.95
C ASN A 213 -16.19 9.71 12.78
N LEU A 214 -16.41 10.39 11.66
CA LEU A 214 -16.95 9.78 10.44
C LEU A 214 -16.16 8.53 10.07
N PHE A 215 -14.83 8.61 10.10
CA PHE A 215 -13.95 7.49 9.75
C PHE A 215 -14.02 6.34 10.79
N LYS A 216 -14.04 6.68 12.09
CA LYS A 216 -14.11 5.70 13.19
C LYS A 216 -15.46 4.98 13.24
N THR A 217 -16.57 5.69 13.04
CA THR A 217 -17.94 5.16 13.24
C THR A 217 -18.54 4.52 12.00
N SER A 218 -18.31 5.09 10.80
CA SER A 218 -18.86 4.54 9.55
C SER A 218 -18.26 3.18 9.21
N SER A 219 -19.01 2.24 8.64
CA SER A 219 -18.43 0.98 8.18
C SER A 219 -17.38 1.21 7.08
N ALA A 220 -16.39 0.31 6.95
CA ALA A 220 -15.41 0.40 5.88
C ALA A 220 -16.08 0.35 4.50
N LEU A 221 -17.13 -0.46 4.36
CA LEU A 221 -17.97 -0.49 3.16
C LEU A 221 -18.62 0.87 2.86
N ALA A 222 -19.16 1.57 3.86
CA ALA A 222 -19.76 2.89 3.66
C ALA A 222 -18.73 3.91 3.18
N ILE A 223 -17.54 3.92 3.78
CA ILE A 223 -16.43 4.79 3.34
C ILE A 223 -15.98 4.42 1.92
N ALA A 224 -15.89 3.13 1.60
CA ALA A 224 -15.55 2.67 0.24
C ALA A 224 -16.57 3.16 -0.78
N GLN A 225 -17.87 3.11 -0.46
CA GLN A 225 -18.93 3.61 -1.33
C GLN A 225 -18.84 5.12 -1.54
N ILE A 226 -18.50 5.89 -0.51
CA ILE A 226 -18.23 7.34 -0.64
C ILE A 226 -17.11 7.57 -1.65
N LEU A 227 -15.98 6.87 -1.50
CA LEU A 227 -14.82 7.00 -2.40
C LEU A 227 -15.13 6.60 -3.85
N ILE A 228 -15.98 5.59 -4.06
CA ILE A 228 -16.35 5.10 -5.39
C ILE A 228 -17.37 6.03 -6.06
N SER A 229 -18.29 6.62 -5.27
CA SER A 229 -19.45 7.36 -5.82
C SER A 229 -19.20 8.86 -5.97
N SER A 230 -18.21 9.42 -5.27
CA SER A 230 -17.90 10.85 -5.33
C SER A 230 -17.09 11.23 -6.57
N SER A 231 -17.29 12.45 -7.07
CA SER A 231 -16.40 13.05 -8.07
C SER A 231 -14.97 13.10 -7.50
N GLY A 232 -14.00 12.63 -8.29
CA GLY A 232 -12.69 12.20 -7.79
C GLY A 232 -11.88 13.23 -6.98
N PHE A 233 -12.22 14.52 -7.03
CA PHE A 233 -11.52 15.56 -6.27
C PHE A 233 -11.93 15.62 -4.79
N GLY A 234 -13.21 15.46 -4.46
CA GLY A 234 -13.64 15.50 -3.05
C GLY A 234 -13.20 14.29 -2.25
N ALA A 235 -13.30 13.09 -2.84
CA ALA A 235 -12.68 11.89 -2.26
C ALA A 235 -11.17 12.03 -2.13
N TYR A 236 -10.52 12.74 -3.06
CA TYR A 236 -9.06 12.93 -3.03
C TYR A 236 -8.68 13.77 -1.82
N LEU A 237 -9.36 14.89 -1.62
CA LEU A 237 -9.15 15.75 -0.46
C LEU A 237 -9.39 15.00 0.85
N PHE A 238 -10.50 14.26 0.94
CA PHE A 238 -10.84 13.50 2.13
C PHE A 238 -9.77 12.45 2.48
N LEU A 239 -9.39 11.63 1.50
CA LEU A 239 -8.46 10.53 1.69
C LEU A 239 -7.04 11.04 1.97
N THR A 240 -6.54 12.01 1.19
CA THR A 240 -5.21 12.60 1.40
C THR A 240 -5.09 13.33 2.73
N THR A 241 -6.14 14.01 3.17
CA THR A 241 -6.18 14.65 4.50
C THR A 241 -6.06 13.63 5.63
N MET A 242 -6.86 12.56 5.57
CA MET A 242 -6.82 11.47 6.56
C MET A 242 -5.46 10.79 6.61
N ILE A 243 -4.94 10.44 5.44
CA ILE A 243 -3.63 9.83 5.30
C ILE A 243 -2.56 10.73 5.88
N LYS A 244 -2.52 12.00 5.48
CA LYS A 244 -1.50 12.95 5.93
C LYS A 244 -1.53 13.09 7.46
N ALA A 245 -2.72 13.11 8.06
CA ALA A 245 -2.85 13.13 9.51
C ALA A 245 -2.28 11.88 10.20
N ILE A 246 -2.60 10.69 9.68
CA ILE A 246 -2.07 9.42 10.20
C ILE A 246 -0.56 9.31 9.98
N SER A 247 -0.08 9.76 8.83
CA SER A 247 1.35 9.76 8.46
C SER A 247 2.17 10.59 9.45
N LEU A 248 1.69 11.81 9.73
CA LEU A 248 2.31 12.72 10.69
C LEU A 248 2.32 12.14 12.10
N LEU A 249 1.22 11.53 12.56
CA LEU A 249 1.17 10.87 13.87
C LEU A 249 2.18 9.72 13.96
N LEU A 250 2.27 8.89 12.91
CA LEU A 250 3.17 7.74 12.90
C LEU A 250 4.65 8.14 12.73
N GLY A 251 4.95 9.43 12.55
CA GLY A 251 6.30 9.91 12.25
C GLY A 251 6.84 9.43 10.91
N ILE A 252 5.96 8.92 10.03
CA ILE A 252 6.32 8.43 8.70
C ILE A 252 5.75 9.43 7.69
N THR A 253 6.60 10.24 7.08
CA THR A 253 6.17 11.10 5.98
C THR A 253 5.98 10.25 4.73
N PHE A 254 4.80 10.32 4.12
CA PHE A 254 4.55 9.75 2.80
C PHE A 254 4.29 10.90 1.83
N SER A 255 5.12 11.07 0.80
CA SER A 255 4.93 12.12 -0.20
C SER A 255 3.78 11.78 -1.17
N PHE A 256 2.66 12.49 -1.06
CA PHE A 256 1.54 12.40 -2.03
C PHE A 256 1.64 13.40 -3.19
N GLY A 257 2.54 14.38 -3.08
CA GLY A 257 2.66 15.48 -4.03
C GLY A 257 3.19 15.08 -5.41
N LEU A 258 3.67 13.84 -5.58
CA LEU A 258 4.19 13.33 -6.86
C LEU A 258 3.09 12.84 -7.82
N TYR A 259 1.82 12.82 -7.38
CA TYR A 259 0.70 12.15 -8.07
C TYR A 259 -0.28 13.11 -8.74
N THR A 260 0.20 14.29 -9.16
CA THR A 260 -0.61 15.32 -9.79
C THR A 260 -1.22 14.80 -11.11
N GLY A 261 -2.55 14.72 -11.18
CA GLY A 261 -3.29 14.24 -12.35
C GLY A 261 -4.03 12.90 -12.16
N ALA A 262 -3.84 12.23 -11.03
CA ALA A 262 -4.54 11.00 -10.66
C ALA A 262 -5.82 11.26 -9.82
N THR A 263 -6.78 10.33 -9.80
CA THR A 263 -7.92 10.36 -8.86
C THR A 263 -7.47 10.12 -7.42
N ALA A 264 -8.35 10.47 -6.47
CA ALA A 264 -8.26 10.08 -5.05
C ALA A 264 -7.67 8.70 -4.80
N VAL A 265 -8.35 7.70 -5.37
CA VAL A 265 -8.02 6.30 -5.13
C VAL A 265 -6.72 5.93 -5.84
N MET A 266 -6.48 6.48 -7.02
CA MET A 266 -5.24 6.20 -7.75
C MET A 266 -4.03 6.81 -7.04
N ALA A 267 -4.10 8.07 -6.61
CA ALA A 267 -3.06 8.71 -5.81
C ALA A 267 -2.83 7.97 -4.48
N PHE A 268 -3.90 7.46 -3.86
CA PHE A 268 -3.78 6.62 -2.68
C PHE A 268 -3.04 5.31 -2.97
N VAL A 269 -3.48 4.55 -3.95
CA VAL A 269 -2.89 3.25 -4.31
C VAL A 269 -1.43 3.41 -4.74
N LEU A 270 -1.11 4.47 -5.49
CA LEU A 270 0.24 4.78 -5.95
C LEU A 270 1.14 5.40 -4.87
N SER A 271 0.62 5.66 -3.67
CA SER A 271 1.44 6.18 -2.57
C SER A 271 2.27 5.12 -1.86
N PRO A 272 3.42 5.49 -1.26
CA PRO A 272 4.18 4.56 -0.45
C PRO A 272 3.45 4.21 0.86
N MET A 273 2.44 5.00 1.28
CA MET A 273 1.59 4.66 2.42
C MET A 273 0.79 3.41 2.15
N PHE A 274 0.23 3.28 0.94
CA PHE A 274 -0.49 2.07 0.55
C PHE A 274 0.42 0.85 0.78
N LEU A 275 1.69 0.94 0.38
CA LEU A 275 2.72 -0.08 0.60
C LEU A 275 3.02 -0.29 2.09
N GLY A 276 3.24 0.80 2.84
CA GLY A 276 3.56 0.76 4.27
C GLY A 276 2.45 0.18 5.12
N MET A 277 1.19 0.39 4.74
CA MET A 277 0.05 -0.22 5.40
C MET A 277 0.05 -1.75 5.34
N PHE A 278 0.53 -2.35 4.24
CA PHE A 278 0.71 -3.80 4.16
C PHE A 278 1.77 -4.29 5.15
N LEU A 279 2.91 -3.59 5.20
CA LEU A 279 4.03 -3.95 6.06
C LEU A 279 3.70 -3.78 7.55
N ILE A 280 2.96 -2.73 7.88
CA ILE A 280 2.59 -2.39 9.26
C ILE A 280 1.34 -3.16 9.65
N GLY A 281 0.23 -3.06 8.91
CA GLY A 281 -1.10 -3.57 9.25
C GLY A 281 -1.22 -5.09 9.33
N GLY A 282 -0.32 -5.83 8.69
CA GLY A 282 -0.46 -7.28 8.59
C GLY A 282 -0.05 -8.11 9.82
N GLY A 283 0.88 -7.64 10.63
CA GLY A 283 1.39 -8.44 11.76
C GLY A 283 2.90 -8.35 11.96
N GLY A 284 3.47 -7.20 11.62
CA GLY A 284 4.91 -6.95 11.73
C GLY A 284 5.77 -7.80 10.79
N ILE A 285 7.08 -7.60 10.94
CA ILE A 285 8.17 -8.23 10.17
C ILE A 285 8.07 -9.78 10.14
N LEU A 286 7.39 -10.40 11.10
CA LEU A 286 7.14 -11.85 11.16
C LEU A 286 6.16 -12.35 10.07
N TRP A 287 5.21 -11.53 9.61
CA TRP A 287 4.25 -11.91 8.57
C TRP A 287 4.85 -11.93 7.15
N TRP A 288 6.09 -11.45 7.02
CA TRP A 288 6.86 -11.36 5.80
C TRP A 288 7.47 -12.70 5.33
N GLN A 289 7.12 -13.82 5.96
CA GLN A 289 7.66 -15.16 5.63
C GLN A 289 6.98 -15.85 4.43
N THR A 290 6.01 -15.22 3.74
CA THR A 290 5.30 -15.87 2.62
C THR A 290 5.21 -14.98 1.38
N ARG A 291 5.97 -15.34 0.33
CA ARG A 291 5.95 -14.70 -1.00
C ARG A 291 4.53 -14.59 -1.59
N SER A 292 3.64 -15.52 -1.25
CA SER A 292 2.25 -15.52 -1.72
C SER A 292 1.44 -14.32 -1.24
N LYS A 293 1.54 -13.92 0.03
CA LYS A 293 0.75 -12.80 0.58
C LYS A 293 1.17 -11.44 0.01
N LEU A 294 2.47 -11.29 -0.30
CA LEU A 294 2.97 -10.10 -0.95
C LEU A 294 2.47 -10.01 -2.39
N ASN A 295 2.51 -11.14 -3.09
CA ASN A 295 1.97 -11.26 -4.43
C ASN A 295 0.47 -10.92 -4.48
N ASP A 296 -0.32 -11.41 -3.50
CA ASP A 296 -1.73 -11.07 -3.36
C ASP A 296 -1.96 -9.56 -3.24
N TYR A 297 -1.13 -8.89 -2.46
CA TYR A 297 -1.21 -7.46 -2.26
C TYR A 297 -0.86 -6.69 -3.54
N LEU A 298 0.19 -7.10 -4.25
CA LEU A 298 0.57 -6.49 -5.53
C LEU A 298 -0.49 -6.69 -6.62
N ILE A 299 -1.14 -7.86 -6.64
CA ILE A 299 -2.30 -8.14 -7.50
C ILE A 299 -3.40 -7.11 -7.22
N LYS A 300 -3.76 -6.88 -5.95
CA LYS A 300 -4.76 -5.88 -5.56
C LYS A 300 -4.32 -4.46 -5.91
N ALA A 301 -3.05 -4.12 -5.74
CA ALA A 301 -2.48 -2.81 -6.05
C ALA A 301 -2.67 -2.47 -7.55
N VAL A 302 -2.20 -3.36 -8.44
CA VAL A 302 -2.37 -3.23 -9.89
C VAL A 302 -3.84 -3.14 -10.27
N PHE A 303 -4.65 -4.03 -9.71
CA PHE A 303 -6.09 -4.06 -9.98
C PHE A 303 -6.77 -2.74 -9.60
N MET A 304 -6.52 -2.24 -8.38
CA MET A 304 -7.10 -0.98 -7.91
C MET A 304 -6.57 0.23 -8.68
N ALA A 305 -5.28 0.28 -9.01
CA ALA A 305 -4.72 1.38 -9.79
C ALA A 305 -5.38 1.47 -11.18
N GLY A 306 -5.54 0.34 -11.87
CA GLY A 306 -6.24 0.28 -13.14
C GLY A 306 -7.72 0.64 -13.02
N LYS A 307 -8.41 0.15 -11.99
CA LYS A 307 -9.81 0.51 -11.74
C LYS A 307 -10.01 1.98 -11.42
N ALA A 308 -9.13 2.56 -10.62
CA ALA A 308 -9.18 3.96 -10.22
C ALA A 308 -8.98 4.91 -11.41
N LYS A 309 -8.18 4.50 -12.41
CA LYS A 309 -8.04 5.24 -13.67
C LYS A 309 -9.34 5.26 -14.49
N MET A 310 -10.06 4.14 -14.51
CA MET A 310 -11.32 4.03 -15.27
C MET A 310 -12.49 4.80 -14.65
N GLY A 311 -12.45 5.07 -13.34
CA GLY A 311 -13.47 5.87 -12.64
C GLY A 311 -13.42 7.38 -12.94
N ILE A 312 -12.51 7.83 -13.82
CA ILE A 312 -12.43 9.22 -14.31
C ILE A 312 -13.39 9.45 -15.48
N ASP A 313 -13.80 8.38 -16.18
CA ASP A 313 -14.49 8.47 -17.47
C ASP A 313 -15.96 7.99 -17.43
N SER A 314 -16.59 7.88 -16.26
CA SER A 314 -18.00 7.46 -16.11
C SER A 314 -18.86 8.51 -15.43
#